data_AF-A0A945Q0B8-F1
#
_entry.id   AF-A0A945Q0B8-F1
#
_cell.length_a   1.000
_cell.length_b   1.000
_cell.length_c   1.000
_cell.angle_alpha   90.00
_cell.angle_beta   90.00
_cell.angle_gamma   90.00
#
_symmetry.space_group_name_H-M   'P 1'
#
loop_
_entity.id
_entity.type
_entity.pdbx_description
1 polymer ?
#
loop_
_entity_poly.entity_id
_entity_poly.type
_entity_poly.pdbx_seq_one_letter_code
_entity_poly.pdbx_strand_id
1 'polypeptide(L)'
;MKKQKTVMCFGDSNTWGFPPDCGARYDRQTRWPGVLQHKLGEGYYVIEEGLPGRNTVWDDPVEGGKNGLKQLVPLIHSHMPLDLLIIMLGTNDFKNRFSVSAL
;
A
#
# COMPACT_ATOMS: atom_id res chain seq x y z
N MET A 1 -19.88 -11.11 21.05
CA MET A 1 -18.68 -10.30 20.74
C MET A 1 -18.82 -9.75 19.32
N LYS A 2 -18.55 -8.46 19.08
CA LYS A 2 -18.57 -7.92 17.70
C LYS A 2 -17.34 -8.47 16.96
N LYS A 3 -17.54 -9.01 15.75
CA LYS A 3 -16.44 -9.47 14.89
C LYS A 3 -15.57 -8.26 14.51
N GLN A 4 -14.25 -8.38 14.67
CA GLN A 4 -13.29 -7.37 14.25
C GLN A 4 -13.29 -7.27 12.71
N LYS A 5 -13.32 -6.04 12.18
CA LYS A 5 -13.32 -5.79 10.72
C LYS A 5 -11.90 -5.65 10.18
N THR A 6 -11.57 -6.33 9.10
CA THR A 6 -10.24 -6.29 8.48
C THR A 6 -10.18 -5.27 7.35
N VAL A 7 -9.21 -4.36 7.40
CA VAL A 7 -8.98 -3.32 6.38
C VAL A 7 -7.57 -3.47 5.83
N MET A 8 -7.42 -3.68 4.52
CA MET A 8 -6.11 -3.73 3.87
C MET A 8 -5.80 -2.40 3.19
N CYS A 9 -4.65 -1.81 3.53
CA CYS A 9 -4.10 -0.61 2.91
C CYS A 9 -3.04 -1.01 1.88
N PHE A 10 -3.41 -1.05 0.60
CA PHE A 10 -2.54 -1.42 -0.51
C PHE A 10 -1.98 -0.16 -1.20
N GLY A 11 -0.66 -0.01 -1.22
CA GLY A 11 -0.06 1.17 -1.86
C GLY A 11 1.44 1.12 -2.05
N ASP A 12 2.02 2.29 -2.28
CA ASP A 12 3.44 2.48 -2.57
C ASP A 12 4.25 2.93 -1.34
N SER A 13 5.33 3.71 -1.54
CA SER A 13 6.16 4.30 -0.49
C SER A 13 5.36 5.19 0.46
N ASN A 14 4.31 5.85 0.00
CA ASN A 14 3.45 6.69 0.84
C ASN A 14 2.67 5.84 1.85
N THR A 15 2.26 4.63 1.46
CA THR A 15 1.62 3.64 2.36
C THR A 15 2.63 2.92 3.24
N TRP A 16 3.82 2.63 2.71
CA TRP A 16 4.90 2.04 3.50
C TRP A 16 5.37 3.00 4.61
N GLY A 17 5.30 4.31 4.36
CA GLY A 17 5.76 5.36 5.26
C GLY A 17 7.21 5.74 5.00
N PHE A 18 7.55 6.14 3.78
CA PHE A 18 8.90 6.58 3.40
C PHE A 18 9.06 8.09 3.65
N PRO A 19 9.94 8.53 4.57
CA PRO A 19 10.26 9.93 4.81
C PRO A 19 11.08 10.54 3.67
N PRO A 20 10.95 11.85 3.43
CA PRO A 20 11.66 12.53 2.35
C PRO A 20 13.16 12.73 2.62
N ASP A 21 13.62 12.61 3.87
CA ASP A 21 14.91 13.12 4.35
C ASP A 21 15.93 12.04 4.73
N CYS A 22 15.50 10.91 5.30
CA CYS A 22 16.42 9.93 5.92
C CYS A 22 16.34 8.51 5.37
N GLY A 23 15.39 8.23 4.47
CA GLY A 23 15.22 6.91 3.84
C GLY A 23 14.85 5.75 4.78
N ALA A 24 14.70 6.01 6.09
CA ALA A 24 14.26 5.04 7.09
C ALA A 24 12.73 5.01 7.19
N ARG A 25 12.09 3.88 7.49
CA ARG A 25 10.61 3.81 7.60
C ARG A 25 10.08 4.66 8.75
N TYR A 26 9.01 5.44 8.53
CA TYR A 26 8.24 6.04 9.62
C TYR A 26 7.77 4.96 10.59
N ASP A 27 7.77 5.31 11.89
CA ASP A 27 7.20 4.44 12.91
C ASP A 27 5.69 4.24 12.68
N ARG A 28 5.13 3.28 13.41
CA ARG A 28 3.73 2.89 13.24
C ARG A 28 2.73 3.97 13.66
N GLN A 29 3.09 4.86 14.58
CA GLN A 29 2.21 5.96 15.03
C GLN A 29 2.24 7.14 14.05
N THR A 30 3.27 7.23 13.22
CA THR A 30 3.43 8.30 12.23
C THR A 30 2.86 7.93 10.85
N ARG A 31 3.08 6.69 10.36
CA ARG A 31 2.59 6.28 9.04
C ARG A 31 1.08 6.10 9.00
N TRP A 32 0.44 6.52 7.90
CA TRP A 32 -1.01 6.67 7.84
C TRP A 32 -1.82 5.39 8.11
N PRO A 33 -1.40 4.16 7.73
CA PRO A 33 -2.17 2.96 8.08
C PRO A 33 -2.17 2.69 9.59
N GLY A 34 -1.09 3.01 10.29
CA GLY A 34 -1.03 2.87 11.75
C GLY A 34 -1.80 3.97 12.47
N VAL A 35 -1.80 5.21 11.95
CA VAL A 35 -2.72 6.27 12.42
C VAL A 35 -4.18 5.85 12.22
N LEU A 36 -4.50 5.24 11.08
CA LEU A 36 -5.83 4.69 10.80
C LEU A 36 -6.23 3.62 11.82
N GLN A 37 -5.34 2.65 12.08
CA GLN A 37 -5.56 1.61 13.10
C GLN A 37 -5.87 2.21 14.47
N HIS A 38 -5.09 3.23 14.88
CA HIS A 38 -5.28 3.88 16.17
C HIS A 38 -6.63 4.60 16.26
N LYS A 39 -7.03 5.32 15.20
CA LYS A 39 -8.31 6.04 15.15
C LYS A 39 -9.52 5.10 15.11
N LEU A 40 -9.41 3.96 14.45
CA LEU A 40 -10.49 2.97 14.35
C LEU A 40 -10.65 2.13 15.62
N GLY A 41 -9.57 1.94 16.39
CA GLY A 41 -9.58 1.19 17.64
C GLY A 41 -9.72 -0.33 17.45
N GLU A 42 -10.04 -1.03 18.55
CA GLU A 42 -10.00 -2.50 18.64
C GLU A 42 -11.07 -3.22 17.78
N GLY A 43 -12.08 -2.49 17.31
CA GLY A 43 -13.08 -3.04 16.39
C GLY A 43 -12.55 -3.34 14.98
N TYR A 44 -11.31 -2.94 14.68
CA TYR A 44 -10.70 -3.05 13.36
C TYR A 44 -9.29 -3.65 13.42
N TYR A 45 -8.90 -4.33 12.35
CA TYR A 45 -7.55 -4.81 12.10
C TYR A 45 -7.06 -4.22 10.77
N VAL A 46 -6.04 -3.37 10.81
CA VAL A 46 -5.47 -2.73 9.63
C VAL A 46 -4.21 -3.47 9.18
N ILE A 47 -4.24 -3.96 7.94
CA ILE A 47 -3.13 -4.62 7.27
C ILE A 47 -2.40 -3.60 6.39
N GLU A 48 -1.08 -3.56 6.52
CA GLU A 48 -0.23 -2.56 5.87
C GLU A 48 0.55 -3.15 4.69
N GLU A 49 -0.05 -3.15 3.50
CA GLU A 49 0.56 -3.62 2.25
C GLU A 49 1.15 -2.45 1.45
N GLY A 50 2.11 -1.72 2.03
CA GLY A 50 2.87 -0.68 1.35
C GLY A 50 4.18 -1.22 0.75
N LEU A 51 4.44 -0.96 -0.53
CA LEU A 51 5.70 -1.35 -1.19
C LEU A 51 6.32 -0.16 -1.94
N PRO A 52 7.46 0.38 -1.50
CA PRO A 52 8.15 1.45 -2.23
C PRO A 52 8.38 1.09 -3.70
N GLY A 53 8.08 2.04 -4.59
CA GLY A 53 8.20 1.87 -6.04
C GLY A 53 7.04 1.12 -6.72
N ARG A 54 6.07 0.58 -5.97
CA ARG A 54 4.89 -0.09 -6.55
C ARG A 54 4.11 0.87 -7.45
N ASN A 55 3.79 0.42 -8.65
CA ASN A 55 2.95 1.11 -9.63
C ASN A 55 1.62 0.35 -9.79
N THR A 56 0.70 0.86 -10.61
CA THR A 56 -0.59 0.19 -10.80
C THR A 56 -0.45 -1.14 -11.56
N VAL A 57 0.07 -1.12 -12.80
CA VAL A 57 -0.03 -2.26 -13.74
C VAL A 57 1.25 -2.57 -14.53
N TRP A 58 2.33 -1.81 -14.32
CA TRP A 58 3.54 -1.87 -15.14
C TRP A 58 4.58 -2.82 -14.55
N ASP A 59 5.15 -3.67 -15.40
CA ASP A 59 6.37 -4.39 -15.04
C ASP A 59 7.55 -3.42 -15.05
N ASP A 60 8.15 -3.16 -13.88
CA ASP A 60 9.35 -2.31 -13.78
C ASP A 60 10.57 -3.10 -14.28
N PRO A 61 11.16 -2.74 -15.44
CA PRO A 61 12.28 -3.48 -16.01
C PRO A 61 13.59 -3.31 -15.23
N VAL A 62 13.63 -2.38 -14.27
CA VAL A 62 14.82 -2.09 -13.46
C VAL A 62 14.69 -2.68 -12.06
N GLU A 63 13.58 -2.40 -11.37
CA GLU A 63 13.41 -2.83 -9.98
C GLU A 63 12.78 -4.22 -9.85
N GLY A 64 12.01 -4.66 -10.86
CA GLY A 64 11.25 -5.91 -10.81
C GLY A 64 10.18 -5.93 -9.70
N GLY A 65 9.14 -6.76 -9.86
CA GLY A 65 8.18 -7.02 -8.78
C GLY A 65 7.43 -5.79 -8.22
N LYS A 66 7.33 -4.70 -8.99
CA LYS A 66 6.59 -3.48 -8.61
C LYS A 66 5.19 -3.37 -9.22
N ASN A 67 4.80 -4.34 -10.04
CA ASN A 67 3.50 -4.41 -10.69
C ASN A 67 2.41 -4.69 -9.65
N GLY A 68 1.61 -3.67 -9.32
CA GLY A 68 0.55 -3.76 -8.32
C GLY A 68 -0.50 -4.81 -8.67
N LEU A 69 -0.95 -4.86 -9.93
CA LEU A 69 -1.97 -5.82 -10.39
C LEU A 69 -1.54 -7.27 -10.18
N LYS A 70 -0.27 -7.61 -10.49
CA LYS A 70 0.27 -8.96 -10.29
C LYS A 70 0.35 -9.35 -8.81
N GLN A 71 0.49 -8.38 -7.91
CA GLN A 71 0.58 -8.62 -6.46
C GLN A 71 -0.78 -8.62 -5.77
N LEU A 72 -1.74 -7.87 -6.29
CA LEU A 72 -3.00 -7.60 -5.61
C LEU A 72 -3.82 -8.87 -5.37
N VAL A 73 -3.97 -9.72 -6.38
CA VAL A 73 -4.79 -10.95 -6.27
C VAL A 73 -4.24 -11.92 -5.21
N PRO A 74 -2.94 -12.29 -5.22
CA PRO A 74 -2.36 -13.09 -4.15
C PRO A 74 -2.55 -12.49 -2.75
N LEU A 75 -2.39 -11.16 -2.61
CA LEU A 75 -2.52 -10.47 -1.32
C LEU A 75 -3.95 -10.42 -0.81
N ILE A 76 -4.93 -10.22 -1.70
CA ILE A 76 -6.34 -10.33 -1.33
C ILE A 76 -6.59 -11.74 -0.77
N HIS A 77 -6.17 -12.79 -1.49
CA HIS A 77 -6.39 -14.17 -1.06
C HIS A 77 -5.67 -14.53 0.24
N SER A 78 -4.44 -14.05 0.46
CA SER A 78 -3.68 -14.33 1.68
C SER A 78 -4.28 -13.66 2.92
N HIS A 79 -4.98 -12.53 2.74
CA HIS A 79 -5.52 -11.72 3.83
C HIS A 79 -7.05 -11.86 4.01
N MET A 80 -7.71 -12.71 3.23
CA MET A 80 -9.15 -12.96 3.41
C MET A 80 -9.44 -13.56 4.81
N PRO A 81 -10.58 -13.20 5.44
CA PRO A 81 -11.61 -12.28 4.96
C PRO A 81 -11.23 -10.79 5.14
N LEU A 82 -11.45 -9.99 4.08
CA LEU A 82 -11.30 -8.53 4.08
C LEU A 82 -12.68 -7.86 4.06
N ASP A 83 -12.89 -6.86 4.92
CA ASP A 83 -14.09 -6.02 4.94
C ASP A 83 -13.93 -4.76 4.08
N LEU A 84 -12.69 -4.27 3.90
CA LEU A 84 -12.36 -3.12 3.06
C LEU A 84 -10.95 -3.24 2.48
N LEU A 85 -10.81 -2.87 1.21
CA LEU A 85 -9.54 -2.66 0.53
C LEU A 85 -9.40 -1.18 0.14
N ILE A 86 -8.35 -0.54 0.63
CA ILE A 86 -7.97 0.84 0.27
C ILE A 86 -6.79 0.76 -0.68
N ILE A 87 -6.91 1.35 -1.87
CA ILE A 87 -5.83 1.42 -2.87
C ILE A 87 -5.38 2.88 -3.00
N MET A 88 -4.09 3.12 -2.73
CA MET A 88 -3.44 4.41 -2.97
C MET A 88 -2.17 4.18 -3.80
N LEU A 89 -2.32 4.26 -5.11
CA LEU A 89 -1.28 4.08 -6.13
C LEU A 89 -1.42 5.13 -7.24
N GLY A 90 -0.40 5.24 -8.08
CA GLY A 90 -0.36 6.15 -9.23
C GLY A 90 0.92 6.99 -9.28
N THR A 91 1.58 7.22 -8.14
CA THR A 91 2.80 8.04 -8.06
C THR A 91 3.90 7.51 -8.99
N ASN A 92 4.13 6.18 -8.97
CA ASN A 92 5.23 5.55 -9.70
C ASN A 92 4.91 5.29 -11.17
N ASP A 93 3.65 5.39 -11.58
CA ASP A 93 3.21 5.21 -12.96
C ASP A 93 3.78 6.32 -13.86
N PHE A 94 4.04 7.51 -13.29
CA PHE A 94 4.69 8.64 -13.97
C PHE A 94 6.21 8.54 -14.06
N LYS A 95 6.84 7.44 -13.62
CA LYS A 95 8.27 7.22 -13.91
C LYS A 95 8.45 7.19 -15.44
N ASN A 96 9.34 8.05 -15.97
CA ASN A 96 9.59 8.19 -17.42
C ASN A 96 9.77 6.85 -18.18
N ARG A 97 10.31 5.82 -17.52
CA ARG A 97 10.53 4.48 -18.10
C ARG A 97 9.25 3.74 -18.51
N PHE A 98 8.08 4.17 -18.03
CA PHE A 98 6.79 3.60 -18.43
C PHE A 98 6.14 4.40 -19.57
N SER A 99 6.71 5.55 -19.94
CA SER A 99 6.19 6.42 -21.00
C SER A 99 4.70 6.80 -20.84
N VAL A 100 4.22 6.83 -19.59
CA VAL A 100 2.86 7.25 -19.24
C VAL A 100 2.91 8.73 -18.87
N SER A 101 2.14 9.54 -19.58
CA SER A 101 1.95 10.96 -19.31
C SER A 101 0.64 11.18 -18.55
N ALA A 102 0.55 12.28 -17.80
CA ALA A 102 -0.72 12.75 -17.22
C ALA A 102 -1.61 13.48 -18.23
N LEU A 103 -1.17 13.55 -19.50
CA LEU A 103 -1.80 14.26 -20.62
C LEU A 103 -2.42 13.28 -21.61
#